data_AF-A0A2T0KHE3-F1
#
_entry.id   AF-A0A2T0KHE3-F1
#
_cell.length_a   1.000
_cell.length_b   1.000
_cell.length_c   1.000
_cell.angle_alpha   90.00
_cell.angle_beta   90.00
_cell.angle_gamma   90.00
#
_symmetry.space_group_name_H-M   'P 1'
#
loop_
_entity.id
_entity.type
_entity.pdbx_description
1 polymer ?
#
loop_
_entity_poly.entity_id
_entity_poly.type
_entity_poly.pdbx_seq_one_letter_code
_entity_poly.pdbx_strand_id
1 'polypeptide(L)'
;MFTHRRRSRKTRRAVLFGISAAVVGAGAIVTPQAFAGTLPGFGRDGTRAGFFGFGNRNGSGSGAAADSGGDCSDVQLVFARGTGEPQGLGIVGRPLAQALASELPDQSVSSFAVVYAAASNQRSAGPGATNMSQHIAEVAADCPQTRFVIGGYSQGASVTDIAIGIRNAGTAGEAIPENLNDRVAAVVVFGNPLGLRRQTIAQNSPEFGPKAKEFCNTGDPVCGGGNNFAAHLAYPRNGSVQEAAEFAAGKLG
;
A
#
# COMPACT_ATOMS: atom_id res chain seq x y z
N MET A 1 63.43 -37.54 28.82
CA MET A 1 63.32 -38.22 27.51
C MET A 1 62.22 -37.52 26.72
N PHE A 2 62.61 -36.51 25.93
CA PHE A 2 61.71 -35.62 25.19
C PHE A 2 61.28 -36.27 23.87
N THR A 3 59.98 -36.48 23.67
CA THR A 3 59.43 -36.86 22.35
C THR A 3 58.53 -35.75 21.84
N HIS A 4 59.08 -34.90 20.97
CA HIS A 4 58.38 -33.86 20.23
C HIS A 4 57.37 -34.47 19.25
N ARG A 5 56.07 -34.29 19.50
CA ARG A 5 55.00 -34.62 18.54
C ARG A 5 54.78 -33.42 17.60
N ARG A 6 55.43 -33.43 16.43
CA ARG A 6 55.15 -32.48 15.34
C ARG A 6 53.78 -32.81 14.72
N ARG A 7 52.78 -31.93 14.88
CA ARG A 7 51.51 -32.00 14.14
C ARG A 7 51.53 -30.99 13.00
N SER A 8 51.52 -31.55 11.79
CA SER A 8 51.55 -30.88 10.49
C SER A 8 50.36 -29.91 10.30
N ARG A 9 50.65 -28.63 10.04
CA ARG A 9 49.69 -27.63 9.55
C ARG A 9 49.35 -27.96 8.09
N LYS A 10 48.16 -28.52 7.84
CA LYS A 10 47.59 -28.60 6.48
C LYS A 10 46.96 -27.24 6.14
N THR A 11 47.67 -26.47 5.32
CA THR A 11 47.18 -25.31 4.58
C THR A 11 46.05 -25.74 3.64
N ARG A 12 44.81 -25.31 3.90
CA ARG A 12 43.72 -25.38 2.92
C ARG A 12 43.78 -24.13 2.06
N ARG A 13 44.11 -24.31 0.78
CA ARG A 13 44.05 -23.28 -0.26
C ARG A 13 42.59 -22.89 -0.47
N ALA A 14 42.32 -21.60 -0.39
CA ALA A 14 41.07 -20.99 -0.83
C ALA A 14 41.01 -21.06 -2.36
N VAL A 15 39.90 -21.56 -2.90
CA VAL A 15 39.58 -21.47 -4.32
C VAL A 15 38.60 -20.32 -4.47
N LEU A 16 39.09 -19.17 -4.94
CA LEU A 16 38.26 -18.10 -5.45
C LEU A 16 37.74 -18.53 -6.83
N PHE A 17 36.44 -18.77 -6.94
CA PHE A 17 35.76 -18.72 -8.24
C PHE A 17 35.29 -17.30 -8.46
N GLY A 18 35.99 -16.58 -9.34
CA GLY A 18 35.55 -15.31 -9.87
C GLY A 18 34.41 -15.53 -10.86
N ILE A 19 33.27 -14.90 -10.61
CA ILE A 19 32.22 -14.72 -11.61
C ILE A 19 32.12 -13.20 -11.83
N SER A 20 32.61 -12.77 -13.00
CA SER A 20 32.48 -11.40 -13.47
C SER A 20 31.05 -11.11 -13.90
N ALA A 21 30.69 -9.84 -13.71
CA ALA A 21 29.39 -9.23 -13.87
C ALA A 21 28.81 -9.27 -15.31
N ALA A 22 27.48 -9.29 -15.38
CA ALA A 22 26.73 -8.66 -16.46
C ALA A 22 25.68 -7.74 -15.82
N VAL A 23 25.95 -6.44 -15.90
CA VAL A 23 24.98 -5.37 -15.65
C VAL A 23 24.11 -5.26 -16.90
N VAL A 24 22.81 -5.48 -16.77
CA VAL A 24 21.83 -5.04 -17.77
C VAL A 24 20.87 -4.11 -17.06
N GLY A 25 21.08 -2.81 -17.25
CA GLY A 25 20.10 -1.80 -16.95
C GLY A 25 19.17 -1.62 -18.15
N ALA A 26 17.88 -1.51 -17.89
CA ALA A 26 16.95 -0.66 -18.62
C ALA A 26 15.67 -0.55 -17.78
N GLY A 27 15.43 0.64 -17.23
CA GLY A 27 14.21 0.96 -16.51
C GLY A 27 13.02 0.94 -17.46
N ALA A 28 11.92 0.33 -17.01
CA ALA A 28 10.61 0.58 -17.55
C ALA A 28 9.86 1.43 -16.53
N ILE A 29 9.72 2.72 -16.86
CA ILE A 29 8.80 3.62 -16.16
C ILE A 29 7.39 3.13 -16.48
N VAL A 30 6.71 2.56 -15.49
CA VAL A 30 5.30 2.19 -15.60
C VAL A 30 4.50 3.44 -15.23
N THR A 31 4.08 4.19 -16.23
CA THR A 31 3.08 5.26 -16.07
C THR A 31 1.71 4.64 -15.76
N PRO A 32 0.95 5.16 -14.79
CA PRO A 32 -0.44 4.76 -14.60
C PRO A 32 -1.29 5.22 -15.79
N GLN A 33 -2.00 4.29 -16.43
CA GLN A 33 -2.96 4.61 -17.48
C GLN A 33 -4.27 5.07 -16.84
N ALA A 34 -4.61 6.34 -17.04
CA ALA A 34 -5.95 6.87 -16.81
C ALA A 34 -6.87 6.36 -17.93
N PHE A 35 -7.97 5.69 -17.56
CA PHE A 35 -9.02 5.31 -18.49
C PHE A 35 -9.97 6.51 -18.69
N ALA A 36 -9.79 7.25 -19.79
CA ALA A 36 -10.79 8.20 -20.28
C ALA A 36 -11.82 7.48 -21.17
N GLY A 37 -13.05 7.35 -20.69
CA GLY A 37 -14.18 6.85 -21.47
C GLY A 37 -14.54 7.85 -22.59
N THR A 38 -14.51 7.39 -23.84
CA THR A 38 -14.97 8.16 -25.01
C THR A 38 -16.47 7.93 -25.22
N LEU A 39 -17.28 8.99 -25.15
CA LEU A 39 -18.66 8.99 -25.65
C LEU A 39 -18.66 9.34 -27.14
N PRO A 40 -19.42 8.66 -28.01
CA PRO A 40 -19.56 9.06 -29.41
C PRO A 40 -20.60 10.18 -29.56
N GLY A 41 -20.16 11.32 -30.09
CA GLY A 41 -21.02 12.41 -30.55
C GLY A 41 -21.61 12.11 -31.93
N PHE A 42 -22.93 12.28 -32.05
CA PHE A 42 -23.63 12.35 -33.33
C PHE A 42 -23.66 13.78 -33.87
N GLY A 43 -23.49 13.89 -35.19
CA GLY A 43 -23.08 15.09 -35.90
C GLY A 43 -24.14 16.16 -36.16
N ARG A 44 -23.66 17.33 -36.59
CA ARG A 44 -24.43 18.34 -37.31
C ARG A 44 -23.61 18.88 -38.48
N ASP A 45 -24.19 18.78 -39.67
CA ASP A 45 -23.89 19.55 -40.88
C ASP A 45 -23.82 21.06 -40.51
N GLY A 46 -22.92 21.92 -41.01
CA GLY A 46 -22.43 22.03 -42.37
C GLY A 46 -23.16 23.19 -43.07
N THR A 47 -22.74 24.45 -42.87
CA THR A 47 -22.63 25.49 -43.95
C THR A 47 -22.16 26.89 -43.48
N ARG A 48 -21.26 27.45 -44.30
CA ARG A 48 -21.09 28.86 -44.73
C ARG A 48 -20.50 29.92 -43.78
N ALA A 49 -19.22 30.21 -44.08
CA ALA A 49 -18.66 31.49 -44.56
C ALA A 49 -19.06 32.81 -43.88
N GLY A 50 -18.06 33.46 -43.29
CA GLY A 50 -18.06 34.89 -42.96
C GLY A 50 -16.66 35.34 -42.55
N PHE A 51 -15.92 35.94 -43.49
CA PHE A 51 -14.64 36.61 -43.29
C PHE A 51 -14.92 38.05 -42.85
N PHE A 52 -14.34 38.54 -41.75
CA PHE A 52 -13.95 39.95 -41.50
C PHE A 52 -13.42 40.11 -40.06
N GLY A 53 -12.30 40.83 -39.90
CA GLY A 53 -11.99 41.55 -38.65
C GLY A 53 -10.60 41.32 -38.06
N PHE A 54 -9.63 42.12 -38.50
CA PHE A 54 -8.40 42.39 -37.75
C PHE A 54 -8.72 43.01 -36.38
N GLY A 55 -8.08 42.52 -35.32
CA GLY A 55 -8.20 43.07 -33.97
C GLY A 55 -7.01 42.68 -33.10
N ASN A 56 -6.03 43.58 -33.05
CA ASN A 56 -4.83 43.54 -32.21
C ASN A 56 -5.19 43.61 -30.71
N ARG A 57 -4.76 42.63 -29.90
CA ARG A 57 -4.61 42.81 -28.45
C ARG A 57 -3.33 42.14 -27.94
N ASN A 58 -2.41 43.01 -27.56
CA ASN A 58 -1.32 42.77 -26.63
C ASN A 58 -1.83 42.01 -25.39
N GLY A 59 -1.17 40.90 -25.08
CA GLY A 59 -1.42 40.12 -23.89
C GLY A 59 -0.19 39.28 -23.57
N SER A 60 0.86 39.93 -23.07
CA SER A 60 1.95 39.25 -22.37
C SER A 60 1.37 38.66 -21.08
N GLY A 61 0.73 37.50 -21.21
CA GLY A 61 0.41 36.65 -20.09
C GLY A 61 1.70 36.03 -19.60
N SER A 62 2.17 36.50 -18.44
CA SER A 62 3.15 35.77 -17.64
C SER A 62 2.66 34.33 -17.52
N GLY A 63 3.37 33.40 -18.18
CA GLY A 63 3.14 31.99 -17.99
C GLY A 63 3.33 31.69 -16.52
N ALA A 64 2.22 31.44 -15.81
CA ALA A 64 2.29 30.70 -14.56
C ALA A 64 3.09 29.44 -14.88
N ALA A 65 4.18 29.23 -14.15
CA ALA A 65 4.85 27.95 -14.16
C ALA A 65 3.76 26.89 -13.97
N ALA A 66 3.61 26.02 -14.96
CA ALA A 66 2.78 24.84 -14.80
C ALA A 66 3.36 24.09 -13.62
N ASP A 67 2.69 24.19 -12.47
CA ASP A 67 2.94 23.30 -11.36
C ASP A 67 2.76 21.90 -11.93
N SER A 68 3.88 21.20 -12.09
CA SER A 68 3.88 19.82 -12.53
C SER A 68 3.56 18.92 -11.34
N GLY A 69 2.63 19.36 -10.49
CA GLY A 69 2.04 18.56 -9.44
C GLY A 69 1.24 17.48 -10.12
N GLY A 70 1.76 16.26 -10.15
CA GLY A 70 0.91 15.11 -10.43
C GLY A 70 -0.28 15.17 -9.49
N ASP A 71 -1.50 15.07 -10.02
CA ASP A 71 -2.76 15.29 -9.30
C ASP A 71 -2.77 14.55 -7.95
N CYS A 72 -2.42 15.25 -6.86
CA CYS A 72 -2.38 14.69 -5.52
C CYS A 72 -3.81 14.37 -5.09
N SER A 73 -4.09 13.11 -4.77
CA SER A 73 -5.37 12.73 -4.19
C SER A 73 -5.49 13.24 -2.77
N ASP A 74 -6.67 13.73 -2.38
CA ASP A 74 -6.98 14.11 -0.99
C ASP A 74 -6.76 12.93 -0.04
N VAL A 75 -7.15 11.73 -0.48
CA VAL A 75 -7.04 10.48 0.28
C VAL A 75 -6.37 9.40 -0.56
N GLN A 76 -5.44 8.67 0.04
CA GLN A 76 -4.86 7.47 -0.56
C GLN A 76 -5.06 6.24 0.33
N LEU A 77 -5.65 5.19 -0.24
CA LEU A 77 -5.70 3.87 0.38
C LEU A 77 -4.41 3.09 0.08
N VAL A 78 -3.59 2.82 1.09
CA VAL A 78 -2.37 2.00 0.98
C VAL A 78 -2.67 0.61 1.55
N PHE A 79 -2.81 -0.40 0.68
CA PHE A 79 -3.34 -1.70 1.07
C PHE A 79 -2.41 -2.87 0.75
N ALA A 80 -2.20 -3.76 1.72
CA ALA A 80 -1.46 -5.00 1.56
C ALA A 80 -2.39 -6.21 1.37
N ARG A 81 -2.24 -6.90 0.24
CA ARG A 81 -3.03 -8.11 -0.10
C ARG A 81 -2.71 -9.31 0.80
N GLY A 82 -3.47 -10.39 0.68
CA GLY A 82 -3.24 -11.65 1.37
C GLY A 82 -2.24 -12.57 0.67
N THR A 83 -1.86 -13.64 1.39
CA THR A 83 -0.94 -14.68 0.90
C THR A 83 -1.42 -15.30 -0.41
N GLY A 84 -0.53 -15.41 -1.39
CA GLY A 84 -0.79 -16.06 -2.67
C GLY A 84 -1.60 -15.22 -3.66
N GLU A 85 -2.08 -14.04 -3.28
CA GLU A 85 -2.75 -13.15 -4.21
C GLU A 85 -1.75 -12.55 -5.23
N PRO A 86 -2.14 -12.34 -6.50
CA PRO A 86 -1.32 -11.61 -7.48
C PRO A 86 -1.05 -10.17 -7.04
N GLN A 87 0.03 -9.55 -7.53
CA GLN A 87 0.32 -8.14 -7.25
C GLN A 87 -0.87 -7.25 -7.63
N GLY A 88 -1.28 -6.39 -6.69
CA GLY A 88 -2.51 -5.62 -6.74
C GLY A 88 -3.16 -5.51 -5.37
N LEU A 89 -4.35 -4.90 -5.30
CA LEU A 89 -5.07 -4.68 -4.03
C LEU A 89 -5.72 -5.95 -3.45
N GLY A 90 -5.72 -7.05 -4.19
CA GLY A 90 -6.33 -8.32 -3.76
C GLY A 90 -7.86 -8.29 -3.70
N ILE A 91 -8.44 -9.36 -3.15
CA ILE A 91 -9.89 -9.57 -3.05
C ILE A 91 -10.57 -8.62 -2.07
N VAL A 92 -9.83 -8.09 -1.08
CA VAL A 92 -10.37 -7.15 -0.08
C VAL A 92 -10.07 -5.70 -0.43
N GLY A 93 -8.83 -5.38 -0.85
CA GLY A 93 -8.42 -4.00 -1.07
C GLY A 93 -9.12 -3.35 -2.26
N ARG A 94 -9.44 -4.11 -3.33
CA ARG A 94 -10.18 -3.57 -4.49
C ARG A 94 -11.58 -3.07 -4.12
N PRO A 95 -12.47 -3.89 -3.52
CA PRO A 95 -13.78 -3.41 -3.11
C PRO A 95 -13.69 -2.36 -1.99
N LEU A 96 -12.66 -2.40 -1.12
CA LEU A 96 -12.44 -1.35 -0.13
C LEU A 96 -12.11 0.00 -0.76
N ALA A 97 -11.26 0.04 -1.79
CA ALA A 97 -10.96 1.27 -2.54
C ALA A 97 -12.23 1.87 -3.16
N GLN A 98 -13.08 1.01 -3.73
CA GLN A 98 -14.35 1.41 -4.35
C GLN A 98 -15.36 1.92 -3.32
N ALA A 99 -15.49 1.24 -2.18
CA ALA A 99 -16.37 1.65 -1.09
C ALA A 99 -15.89 2.97 -0.48
N LEU A 100 -14.60 3.12 -0.20
CA LEU A 100 -14.02 4.35 0.35
C LEU A 100 -14.23 5.57 -0.58
N ALA A 101 -14.05 5.39 -1.90
CA ALA A 101 -14.35 6.44 -2.86
C ALA A 101 -15.84 6.82 -2.88
N SER A 102 -16.74 5.85 -2.67
CA SER A 102 -18.18 6.10 -2.58
C SER A 102 -18.57 6.85 -1.31
N GLU A 103 -17.89 6.59 -0.19
CA GLU A 103 -18.11 7.29 1.09
C GLU A 103 -17.57 8.73 1.10
N LEU A 104 -16.75 9.10 0.11
CA LEU A 104 -16.06 10.38 0.02
C LEU A 104 -16.31 11.08 -1.32
N PRO A 105 -17.57 11.42 -1.66
CA PRO A 105 -17.93 11.94 -2.98
C PRO A 105 -17.28 13.28 -3.33
N ASP A 106 -16.88 14.05 -2.32
CA ASP A 106 -16.27 15.38 -2.47
C ASP A 106 -14.73 15.35 -2.36
N GLN A 107 -14.12 14.18 -2.20
CA GLN A 107 -12.66 14.02 -2.11
C GLN A 107 -12.15 13.06 -3.19
N SER A 108 -10.99 13.39 -3.74
CA SER A 108 -10.28 12.49 -4.66
C SER A 108 -9.63 11.35 -3.88
N VAL A 109 -10.01 10.11 -4.22
CA VAL A 109 -9.48 8.89 -3.59
C VAL A 109 -8.61 8.12 -4.58
N SER A 110 -7.33 7.95 -4.26
CA SER A 110 -6.43 7.05 -4.97
C SER A 110 -6.12 5.80 -4.15
N SER A 111 -5.43 4.83 -4.74
CA SER A 111 -5.03 3.62 -4.03
C SER A 111 -3.66 3.13 -4.47
N PHE A 112 -2.93 2.55 -3.52
CA PHE A 112 -1.64 1.91 -3.73
C PHE A 112 -1.69 0.48 -3.22
N ALA A 113 -1.29 -0.44 -4.09
CA ALA A 113 -1.12 -1.84 -3.75
C ALA A 113 0.31 -2.09 -3.29
N VAL A 114 0.48 -2.40 -2.00
CA VAL A 114 1.80 -2.67 -1.42
C VAL A 114 2.53 -3.73 -2.24
N VAL A 115 3.77 -3.42 -2.62
CA VAL A 115 4.61 -4.23 -3.47
C VAL A 115 5.46 -5.14 -2.59
N TYR A 116 5.07 -6.40 -2.54
CA TYR A 116 5.79 -7.43 -1.78
C TYR A 116 5.40 -8.82 -2.29
N ALA A 117 6.12 -9.84 -1.82
CA ALA A 117 5.97 -11.20 -2.36
C ALA A 117 4.60 -11.85 -2.05
N ALA A 118 3.94 -11.49 -0.94
CA ALA A 118 2.76 -12.19 -0.43
C ALA A 118 2.95 -13.72 -0.40
N ALA A 119 4.15 -14.19 -0.05
CA ALA A 119 4.51 -15.60 -0.09
C ALA A 119 3.91 -16.35 1.11
N SER A 120 3.85 -17.69 1.03
CA SER A 120 3.31 -18.53 2.12
C SER A 120 4.04 -18.38 3.46
N ASN A 121 5.27 -17.87 3.46
CA ASN A 121 5.99 -17.56 4.68
C ASN A 121 5.65 -16.15 5.19
N GLN A 122 5.45 -15.99 6.49
CA GLN A 122 5.21 -14.66 7.09
C GLN A 122 6.42 -13.71 7.02
N ARG A 123 7.61 -14.19 6.59
CA ARG A 123 8.79 -13.31 6.47
C ARG A 123 8.63 -12.28 5.35
N SER A 124 7.74 -12.49 4.39
CA SER A 124 7.40 -11.46 3.39
C SER A 124 6.67 -10.26 3.99
N ALA A 125 6.06 -10.36 5.18
CA ALA A 125 5.36 -9.23 5.78
C ALA A 125 6.30 -8.05 6.11
N GLY A 126 7.55 -8.32 6.51
CA GLY A 126 8.53 -7.28 6.81
C GLY A 126 8.90 -6.41 5.61
N PRO A 127 9.32 -7.00 4.48
CA PRO A 127 9.51 -6.25 3.22
C PRO A 127 8.26 -5.50 2.76
N GLY A 128 7.06 -6.06 2.96
CA GLY A 128 5.82 -5.35 2.66
C GLY A 128 5.61 -4.12 3.55
N ALA A 129 5.96 -4.21 4.84
CA ALA A 129 5.85 -3.08 5.75
C ALA A 129 6.83 -1.96 5.36
N THR A 130 8.07 -2.33 5.03
CA THR A 130 9.04 -1.38 4.46
C THR A 130 8.50 -0.69 3.21
N ASN A 131 7.92 -1.42 2.27
CA ASN A 131 7.35 -0.82 1.06
C ASN A 131 6.16 0.10 1.37
N MET A 132 5.26 -0.29 2.28
CA MET A 132 4.14 0.54 2.74
C MET A 132 4.65 1.85 3.36
N SER A 133 5.61 1.76 4.29
CA SER A 133 6.18 2.92 4.98
C SER A 133 6.94 3.86 4.05
N GLN A 134 7.72 3.31 3.11
CA GLN A 134 8.45 4.10 2.11
C GLN A 134 7.49 4.82 1.17
N HIS A 135 6.46 4.13 0.66
CA HIS A 135 5.47 4.75 -0.21
C HIS A 135 4.73 5.91 0.49
N ILE A 136 4.33 5.73 1.75
CA ILE A 136 3.69 6.79 2.54
C ILE A 136 4.64 7.98 2.71
N ALA A 137 5.93 7.74 2.98
CA ALA A 137 6.92 8.81 3.11
C ALA A 137 7.16 9.56 1.80
N GLU A 138 7.21 8.84 0.67
CA GLU A 138 7.32 9.41 -0.68
C GLU A 138 6.11 10.30 -0.99
N VAL A 139 4.89 9.75 -0.86
CA VAL A 139 3.66 10.51 -1.13
C VAL A 139 3.51 11.69 -0.17
N ALA A 140 3.90 11.56 1.10
CA ALA A 140 3.83 12.67 2.05
C ALA A 140 4.82 13.81 1.71
N ALA A 141 5.94 13.50 1.05
CA ALA A 141 6.91 14.49 0.59
C ALA A 141 6.41 15.24 -0.65
N ASP A 142 5.82 14.50 -1.60
CA ASP A 142 5.34 15.07 -2.86
C ASP A 142 3.95 15.72 -2.73
N CYS A 143 3.09 15.13 -1.89
CA CYS A 143 1.70 15.52 -1.67
C CYS A 143 1.44 15.82 -0.18
N PRO A 144 1.88 16.99 0.31
CA PRO A 144 1.82 17.34 1.73
C PRO A 144 0.41 17.62 2.24
N GLN A 145 -0.65 17.40 1.47
CA GLN A 145 -2.05 17.43 1.96
C GLN A 145 -2.75 16.06 1.95
N THR A 146 -2.20 15.05 1.24
CA THR A 146 -2.78 13.72 1.18
C THR A 146 -2.85 13.06 2.55
N ARG A 147 -4.04 12.58 2.92
CA ARG A 147 -4.27 11.73 4.10
C ARG A 147 -4.29 10.26 3.70
N PHE A 148 -3.84 9.40 4.58
CA PHE A 148 -3.72 7.97 4.31
C PHE A 148 -4.77 7.16 5.08
N VAL A 149 -5.41 6.25 4.36
CA VAL A 149 -6.04 5.07 4.96
C VAL A 149 -5.12 3.91 4.68
N ILE A 150 -4.70 3.18 5.71
CA ILE A 150 -3.84 2.03 5.54
C ILE A 150 -4.58 0.76 5.94
N GLY A 151 -4.24 -0.35 5.31
CA GLY A 151 -4.94 -1.59 5.61
C GLY A 151 -4.29 -2.82 5.04
N GLY A 152 -4.82 -3.96 5.45
CA GLY A 152 -4.31 -5.23 4.96
C GLY A 152 -5.21 -6.42 5.27
N TYR A 153 -5.07 -7.45 4.46
CA TYR A 153 -5.82 -8.70 4.59
C TYR A 153 -4.89 -9.87 4.88
N SER A 154 -5.21 -10.69 5.90
CA SER A 154 -4.46 -11.90 6.23
C SER A 154 -2.98 -11.58 6.52
N GLN A 155 -2.02 -12.11 5.74
CA GLN A 155 -0.62 -11.70 5.83
C GLN A 155 -0.41 -10.19 5.62
N GLY A 156 -1.22 -9.55 4.78
CA GLY A 156 -1.22 -8.10 4.61
C GLY A 156 -1.63 -7.33 5.87
N ALA A 157 -2.46 -7.91 6.75
CA ALA A 157 -2.73 -7.29 8.05
C ALA A 157 -1.47 -7.27 8.92
N SER A 158 -0.64 -8.33 8.86
CA SER A 158 0.68 -8.31 9.51
C SER A 158 1.64 -7.31 8.86
N VAL A 159 1.56 -7.06 7.55
CA VAL A 159 2.31 -5.96 6.91
C VAL A 159 1.94 -4.64 7.57
N THR A 160 0.64 -4.37 7.72
CA THR A 160 0.12 -3.15 8.35
C THR A 160 0.54 -3.05 9.81
N ASP A 161 0.42 -4.12 10.61
CA ASP A 161 0.86 -4.15 12.01
C ASP A 161 2.33 -3.72 12.16
N ILE A 162 3.21 -4.25 11.30
CA ILE A 162 4.64 -3.93 11.32
C ILE A 162 4.88 -2.46 10.92
N ALA A 163 4.16 -1.98 9.90
CA ALA A 163 4.26 -0.62 9.40
C ALA A 163 3.81 0.41 10.45
N ILE A 164 2.86 0.07 11.33
CA ILE A 164 2.44 0.92 12.45
C ILE A 164 3.24 0.68 13.75
N GLY A 165 4.34 -0.08 13.68
CA GLY A 165 5.26 -0.27 14.79
C GLY A 165 4.93 -1.42 15.75
N ILE A 166 3.92 -2.25 15.48
CA ILE A 166 3.64 -3.45 16.30
C ILE A 166 4.68 -4.53 15.95
N ARG A 167 5.49 -4.92 16.93
CA ARG A 167 6.60 -5.87 16.75
C ARG A 167 6.40 -7.13 17.58
N ASN A 168 6.73 -8.27 16.98
CA ASN A 168 6.89 -9.55 17.67
C ASN A 168 8.35 -10.02 17.54
N ALA A 169 8.74 -11.02 18.32
CA ALA A 169 10.08 -11.60 18.23
C ALA A 169 10.39 -12.06 16.78
N GLY A 170 11.48 -11.53 16.21
CA GLY A 170 11.88 -11.83 14.83
C GLY A 170 11.15 -11.06 13.73
N THR A 171 10.30 -10.08 14.08
CA THR A 171 9.72 -9.14 13.13
C THR A 171 10.81 -8.25 12.52
N ALA A 172 10.92 -8.27 11.20
CA ALA A 172 11.72 -7.32 10.41
C ALA A 172 10.78 -6.38 9.64
N GLY A 173 11.30 -5.27 9.12
CA GLY A 173 10.55 -4.26 8.38
C GLY A 173 10.67 -2.86 9.00
N GLU A 174 10.54 -1.85 8.15
CA GLU A 174 10.50 -0.45 8.55
C GLU A 174 9.07 -0.08 8.97
N ALA A 175 8.96 0.84 9.93
CA ALA A 175 7.69 1.44 10.32
C ALA A 175 7.54 2.81 9.64
N ILE A 176 6.31 3.28 9.57
CA ILE A 176 6.00 4.65 9.14
C ILE A 176 6.76 5.60 10.08
N PRO A 177 7.49 6.60 9.55
CA PRO A 177 8.14 7.62 10.36
C PRO A 177 7.13 8.29 11.31
N GLU A 178 7.50 8.48 12.58
CA GLU A 178 6.56 8.96 13.60
C GLU A 178 5.93 10.31 13.25
N ASN A 179 6.67 11.18 12.55
CA ASN A 179 6.18 12.48 12.07
C ASN A 179 5.07 12.38 11.00
N LEU A 180 4.79 11.17 10.49
CA LEU A 180 3.72 10.90 9.53
C LEU A 180 2.55 10.15 10.16
N ASN A 181 2.59 9.82 11.46
CA ASN A 181 1.51 9.08 12.11
C ASN A 181 0.17 9.84 12.03
N ASP A 182 0.17 11.16 12.19
CA ASP A 182 -1.02 12.02 12.08
C ASP A 182 -1.58 12.07 10.64
N ARG A 183 -0.76 11.73 9.64
CA ARG A 183 -1.19 11.64 8.24
C ARG A 183 -2.02 10.40 7.97
N VAL A 184 -1.84 9.35 8.77
CA VAL A 184 -2.67 8.16 8.73
C VAL A 184 -3.95 8.44 9.50
N ALA A 185 -5.05 8.58 8.76
CA ALA A 185 -6.37 8.85 9.32
C ALA A 185 -7.02 7.59 9.91
N ALA A 186 -6.85 6.44 9.25
CA ALA A 186 -7.47 5.19 9.65
C ALA A 186 -6.60 3.97 9.32
N VAL A 187 -6.72 2.94 10.15
CA VAL A 187 -6.14 1.60 9.96
C VAL A 187 -7.26 0.58 9.89
N VAL A 188 -7.41 -0.12 8.77
CA VAL A 188 -8.46 -1.13 8.58
C VAL A 188 -7.86 -2.48 8.17
N VAL A 189 -7.98 -3.49 9.04
CA VAL A 189 -7.37 -4.81 8.80
C VAL A 189 -8.39 -5.94 8.90
N PHE A 190 -8.20 -6.96 8.07
CA PHE A 190 -9.12 -8.08 7.89
C PHE A 190 -8.40 -9.40 8.10
N GLY A 191 -8.92 -10.25 8.97
CA GLY A 191 -8.30 -11.53 9.30
C GLY A 191 -6.88 -11.37 9.85
N ASN A 192 -6.68 -10.43 10.79
CA ASN A 192 -5.37 -10.09 11.33
C ASN A 192 -4.75 -11.22 12.19
N PRO A 193 -3.58 -11.79 11.83
CA PRO A 193 -2.89 -12.80 12.64
C PRO A 193 -2.53 -12.38 14.07
N LEU A 194 -2.51 -11.07 14.38
CA LEU A 194 -2.33 -10.56 15.73
C LEU A 194 -3.34 -11.17 16.73
N GLY A 195 -4.56 -11.45 16.27
CA GLY A 195 -5.63 -12.06 17.07
C GLY A 195 -5.30 -13.47 17.59
N LEU A 196 -4.40 -14.22 16.94
CA LEU A 196 -3.95 -15.54 17.46
C LEU A 196 -3.19 -15.42 18.78
N ARG A 197 -2.64 -14.24 19.06
CA ARG A 197 -2.00 -13.93 20.34
C ARG A 197 -2.97 -13.25 21.32
N ARG A 198 -4.27 -13.21 20.99
CA ARG A 198 -5.32 -12.48 21.74
C ARG A 198 -4.97 -11.00 21.91
N GLN A 199 -4.37 -10.42 20.87
CA GLN A 199 -3.91 -9.05 20.82
C GLN A 199 -4.68 -8.28 19.75
N THR A 200 -4.81 -6.97 19.94
CA THR A 200 -5.40 -6.03 18.98
C THR A 200 -4.45 -4.88 18.71
N ILE A 201 -4.64 -4.16 17.60
CA ILE A 201 -3.93 -2.91 17.33
C ILE A 201 -4.19 -1.91 18.47
N ALA A 202 -5.43 -1.82 18.94
CA ALA A 202 -5.80 -0.95 20.05
C ALA A 202 -5.02 -1.21 21.36
N GLN A 203 -4.65 -2.45 21.62
CA GLN A 203 -3.85 -2.83 22.80
C GLN A 203 -2.35 -2.60 22.61
N ASN A 204 -1.85 -2.67 21.36
CA ASN A 204 -0.42 -2.70 21.07
C ASN A 204 0.11 -1.39 20.45
N SER A 205 -0.78 -0.46 20.10
CA SER A 205 -0.40 0.83 19.52
C SER A 205 -1.28 1.95 20.09
N PRO A 206 -0.77 2.75 21.07
CA PRO A 206 -1.49 3.91 21.58
C PRO A 206 -1.81 4.94 20.50
N GLU A 207 -0.91 5.09 19.53
CA GLU A 207 -1.03 6.03 18.42
C GLU A 207 -2.10 5.61 17.41
N PHE A 208 -2.06 4.36 16.95
CA PHE A 208 -2.96 3.88 15.89
C PHE A 208 -4.24 3.24 16.42
N GLY A 209 -4.26 2.81 17.68
CA GLY A 209 -5.40 2.17 18.33
C GLY A 209 -6.72 2.95 18.21
N PRO A 210 -6.76 4.27 18.53
CA PRO A 210 -7.97 5.08 18.42
C PRO A 210 -8.49 5.26 16.98
N LYS A 211 -7.67 4.94 15.97
CA LYS A 211 -7.98 5.03 14.55
C LYS A 211 -7.95 3.67 13.84
N ALA A 212 -7.94 2.57 14.59
CA ALA A 212 -7.93 1.22 14.05
C ALA A 212 -9.30 0.54 14.12
N LYS A 213 -9.63 -0.23 13.09
CA LYS A 213 -10.75 -1.16 13.04
C LYS A 213 -10.26 -2.51 12.52
N GLU A 214 -10.51 -3.56 13.29
CA GLU A 214 -10.08 -4.93 12.97
C GLU A 214 -11.29 -5.83 12.77
N PHE A 215 -11.31 -6.53 11.65
CA PHE A 215 -12.35 -7.49 11.31
C PHE A 215 -11.81 -8.90 11.47
N CYS A 216 -12.43 -9.67 12.37
CA CYS A 216 -12.14 -11.08 12.54
C CYS A 216 -13.47 -11.86 12.56
N ASN A 217 -13.73 -12.62 11.48
CA ASN A 217 -14.94 -13.41 11.39
C ASN A 217 -14.93 -14.57 12.39
N THR A 218 -16.09 -14.89 12.95
CA THR A 218 -16.23 -16.05 13.84
C THR A 218 -15.79 -17.34 13.14
N GLY A 219 -14.87 -18.07 13.77
CA GLY A 219 -14.32 -19.32 13.24
C GLY A 219 -13.16 -19.13 12.26
N ASP A 220 -12.74 -17.90 11.95
CA ASP A 220 -11.57 -17.63 11.12
C ASP A 220 -10.29 -18.22 11.77
N PRO A 221 -9.57 -19.13 11.09
CA PRO A 221 -8.37 -19.76 11.63
C PRO A 221 -7.17 -18.81 11.71
N VAL A 222 -7.16 -17.71 10.98
CA VAL A 222 -6.03 -16.79 10.87
C VAL A 222 -6.02 -15.78 12.00
N CYS A 223 -7.17 -15.27 12.43
CA CYS A 223 -7.25 -14.27 13.50
C CYS A 223 -7.92 -14.78 14.78
N GLY A 224 -8.83 -15.76 14.67
CA GLY A 224 -9.64 -16.23 15.79
C GLY A 224 -9.24 -17.60 16.33
N GLY A 225 -8.27 -18.28 15.72
CA GLY A 225 -7.88 -19.64 16.09
C GLY A 225 -8.97 -20.69 15.84
N GLY A 226 -9.92 -20.39 14.95
CA GLY A 226 -10.94 -21.34 14.50
C GLY A 226 -10.41 -22.30 13.43
N ASN A 227 -11.32 -22.92 12.68
CA ASN A 227 -11.01 -23.87 11.61
C ASN A 227 -11.82 -23.62 10.31
N ASN A 228 -12.55 -22.51 10.24
CA ASN A 228 -13.42 -22.19 9.11
C ASN A 228 -12.72 -21.23 8.13
N PHE A 229 -12.03 -21.80 7.14
CA PHE A 229 -11.40 -20.99 6.08
C PHE A 229 -12.42 -20.22 5.22
N ALA A 230 -13.67 -20.67 5.11
CA ALA A 230 -14.69 -19.91 4.40
C ALA A 230 -14.99 -18.59 5.11
N ALA A 231 -14.93 -18.55 6.45
CA ALA A 231 -15.01 -17.31 7.22
C ALA A 231 -13.85 -16.36 6.87
N HIS A 232 -12.63 -16.88 6.71
CA HIS A 232 -11.47 -16.07 6.32
C HIS A 232 -11.58 -15.47 4.90
N LEU A 233 -12.28 -16.16 4.00
CA LEU A 233 -12.48 -15.72 2.60
C LEU A 233 -13.74 -14.87 2.40
N ALA A 234 -14.53 -14.66 3.46
CA ALA A 234 -15.84 -14.00 3.38
C ALA A 234 -15.79 -12.47 3.49
N TYR A 235 -14.68 -11.87 3.96
CA TYR A 235 -14.58 -10.41 4.17
C TYR A 235 -15.02 -9.53 2.98
N PRO A 236 -14.74 -9.89 1.71
CA PRO A 236 -15.20 -9.09 0.57
C PRO A 236 -16.73 -9.07 0.38
N ARG A 237 -17.48 -9.95 1.05
CA ARG A 237 -18.90 -10.26 0.76
C ARG A 237 -19.80 -10.27 1.99
N ASN A 238 -19.26 -10.10 3.19
CA ASN A 238 -20.00 -10.19 4.45
C ASN A 238 -20.36 -8.82 5.06
N GLY A 239 -20.12 -7.72 4.33
CA GLY A 239 -20.35 -6.36 4.81
C GLY A 239 -19.14 -5.70 5.49
N SER A 240 -18.10 -6.45 5.87
CA SER A 240 -16.94 -5.88 6.57
C SER A 240 -16.21 -4.81 5.75
N VAL A 241 -16.16 -4.95 4.42
CA VAL A 241 -15.54 -3.94 3.54
C VAL A 241 -16.28 -2.61 3.60
N GLN A 242 -17.61 -2.64 3.60
CA GLN A 242 -18.44 -1.43 3.67
C GLN A 242 -18.28 -0.76 5.04
N GLU A 243 -18.37 -1.53 6.12
CA GLU A 243 -18.16 -1.02 7.49
C GLU A 243 -16.75 -0.42 7.67
N ALA A 244 -15.73 -0.99 7.01
CA ALA A 244 -14.38 -0.45 7.03
C ALA A 244 -14.26 0.89 6.30
N ALA A 245 -14.93 1.02 5.14
CA ALA A 245 -14.95 2.26 4.37
C ALA A 245 -15.65 3.38 5.14
N GLU A 246 -16.82 3.10 5.73
CA GLU A 246 -17.56 4.05 6.57
C GLU A 246 -16.74 4.48 7.79
N PHE A 247 -16.09 3.54 8.47
CA PHE A 247 -15.19 3.85 9.58
C PHE A 247 -14.03 4.75 9.14
N ALA A 248 -13.38 4.43 8.01
CA ALA A 248 -12.25 5.19 7.51
C ALA A 248 -12.66 6.61 7.08
N ALA A 249 -13.79 6.75 6.38
CA ALA A 249 -14.37 8.05 6.02
C ALA A 249 -14.67 8.89 7.26
N GLY A 250 -15.26 8.30 8.30
CA GLY A 250 -15.51 8.99 9.58
C GLY A 250 -14.26 9.46 10.33
N LYS A 251 -13.06 8.98 9.98
CA LYS A 251 -11.78 9.50 10.52
C LYS A 251 -11.14 10.58 9.66
N LEU A 252 -11.62 10.74 8.43
CA LEU A 252 -11.13 11.72 7.46
C LEU A 252 -11.80 13.09 7.59
N GLY A 253 -12.89 13.20 8.38
CA GLY A 253 -13.58 14.46 8.67
C GLY A 253 -14.95 14.51 8.02
#